data_AF-A0A816WUS1-F1
#
_entry.id   AF-A0A816WUS1-F1
#
_cell.length_a   1.000
_cell.length_b   1.000
_cell.length_c   1.000
_cell.angle_alpha   90.00
_cell.angle_beta   90.00
_cell.angle_gamma   90.00
#
_symmetry.space_group_name_H-M   'P 1'
#
loop_
_entity.id
_entity.type
_entity.pdbx_description
1 polymer ?
#
loop_
_entity_poly.entity_id
_entity_poly.type
_entity_poly.pdbx_seq_one_letter_code
_entity_poly.pdbx_strand_id
1 'polypeptide(L)'
;MKPTIIDQIFNIKLLSLDKRITINELSPIVIINFKRFTATFDSIDKLLHKVNYNDLLNVTSYMTSDLFTANDKSQNINSSTNNLYKLYAVINHIGDNLNSGHYYSYIRSSDNRWFLVDDAHCQHVSSNEVLNHPDAFMLFHAKVYPTSISMNESFQQQKITSF
;
A
#
# COMPACT_ATOMS: atom_id res chain seq x y z
N MET A 1 -19.04 15.86 -45.46
CA MET A 1 -19.85 16.80 -44.65
C MET A 1 -19.08 18.10 -44.52
N LYS A 2 -19.70 19.26 -44.79
CA LYS A 2 -19.06 20.56 -44.57
C LYS A 2 -19.14 20.92 -43.07
N PRO A 3 -18.09 21.49 -42.47
CA PRO A 3 -18.12 21.90 -41.07
C PRO A 3 -19.22 22.95 -40.84
N THR A 4 -19.86 22.87 -39.69
CA THR A 4 -20.98 23.73 -39.29
C THR A 4 -20.45 25.10 -38.81
N ILE A 5 -21.29 26.15 -38.89
CA ILE A 5 -20.94 27.51 -38.44
C ILE A 5 -20.46 27.56 -36.97
N ILE A 6 -20.92 26.61 -36.13
CA ILE A 6 -20.48 26.47 -34.73
C ILE A 6 -18.99 26.13 -34.63
N ASP A 7 -18.47 25.31 -35.55
CA ASP A 7 -17.06 24.94 -35.62
C ASP A 7 -16.17 26.13 -36.06
N GLN A 8 -16.77 27.16 -36.68
CA GLN A 8 -16.08 28.38 -37.11
C GLN A 8 -16.08 29.49 -36.05
N ILE A 9 -17.04 29.51 -35.13
CA ILE A 9 -17.19 30.56 -34.11
C ILE A 9 -16.33 30.26 -32.87
N PHE A 10 -16.16 28.99 -32.52
CA PHE A 10 -15.32 28.57 -31.41
C PHE A 10 -14.11 27.80 -31.95
N ASN A 11 -12.99 28.51 -32.13
CA ASN A 11 -11.69 27.91 -32.44
C ASN A 11 -11.12 27.20 -31.19
N ILE A 12 -11.87 26.25 -30.63
CA ILE A 12 -11.49 25.46 -29.47
C ILE A 12 -10.56 24.36 -29.98
N LYS A 13 -9.26 24.61 -29.87
CA LYS A 13 -8.24 23.60 -30.12
C LYS A 13 -8.17 22.66 -28.92
N LEU A 14 -8.66 21.44 -29.07
CA LEU A 14 -8.42 20.38 -28.09
C LEU A 14 -6.92 20.04 -28.11
N LEU A 15 -6.28 20.10 -26.94
CA LEU A 15 -4.88 19.74 -26.74
C LEU A 15 -4.79 18.47 -25.90
N SER A 16 -3.90 17.56 -26.31
CA SER A 16 -3.53 16.42 -25.48
C SER A 16 -2.58 16.89 -24.39
N LEU A 17 -2.87 16.54 -23.14
CA LEU A 17 -2.06 16.87 -21.98
C LEU A 17 -1.86 15.62 -21.13
N ASP A 18 -0.67 15.48 -20.55
CA ASP A 18 -0.36 14.43 -19.58
C ASP A 18 -0.48 14.97 -18.17
N LYS A 19 -1.27 14.29 -17.34
CA LYS A 19 -1.42 14.58 -15.91
C LYS A 19 -0.77 13.47 -15.09
N ARG A 20 0.18 13.85 -14.23
CA ARG A 20 0.79 12.96 -13.24
C ARG A 20 0.42 13.40 -11.83
N ILE A 21 0.15 12.43 -10.95
CA ILE A 21 -0.09 12.65 -9.53
C ILE A 21 1.10 12.06 -8.76
N THR A 22 1.62 12.82 -7.81
CA THR A 22 2.74 12.43 -6.93
C THR A 22 2.42 12.74 -5.47
N ILE A 23 3.22 12.19 -4.58
CA ILE A 23 3.11 12.39 -3.13
C ILE A 23 4.06 13.52 -2.73
N ASN A 24 3.51 14.61 -2.20
CA ASN A 24 4.32 15.74 -1.72
C ASN A 24 4.87 15.49 -0.30
N GLU A 25 4.06 14.88 0.56
CA GLU A 25 4.37 14.66 1.97
C GLU A 25 3.85 13.29 2.43
N LEU A 26 4.54 12.69 3.39
CA LEU A 26 4.28 11.35 3.90
C LEU A 26 3.57 11.36 5.26
N SER A 27 2.38 10.78 5.31
CA SER A 27 1.63 10.54 6.55
C SER A 27 2.24 9.41 7.40
N PRO A 28 2.16 9.43 8.74
CA PRO A 28 2.63 8.31 9.57
C PRO A 28 1.96 6.97 9.26
N ILE A 29 0.70 7.01 8.79
CA ILE A 29 -0.07 5.84 8.38
C ILE A 29 -0.51 6.02 6.93
N VAL A 30 -0.34 4.98 6.12
CA VAL A 30 -0.84 4.90 4.74
C VAL A 30 -1.85 3.78 4.66
N ILE A 31 -3.02 4.10 4.08
CA ILE A 31 -4.10 3.15 3.84
C ILE A 31 -4.25 2.99 2.34
N ILE A 32 -4.11 1.77 1.84
CA ILE A 32 -4.32 1.44 0.42
C ILE A 32 -5.64 0.69 0.31
N ASN A 33 -6.59 1.30 -0.40
CA ASN A 33 -7.87 0.69 -0.73
C ASN A 33 -7.81 0.11 -2.14
N PHE A 34 -8.02 -1.19 -2.28
CA PHE A 34 -8.13 -1.79 -3.59
C PHE A 34 -9.53 -1.55 -4.16
N LYS A 35 -9.61 -0.88 -5.31
CA LYS A 35 -10.85 -0.71 -6.06
C LYS A 35 -11.24 -2.02 -6.74
N ARG A 36 -11.69 -2.99 -5.95
CA ARG A 36 -12.05 -4.35 -6.40
C ARG A 36 -13.46 -4.40 -6.99
N PHE A 37 -13.79 -3.45 -7.85
CA PHE A 37 -15.06 -3.41 -8.54
C PHE A 37 -14.87 -2.96 -9.97
N THR A 38 -15.69 -3.50 -10.86
CA THR A 38 -15.87 -3.00 -12.21
C THR A 38 -17.32 -2.54 -12.36
N ALA A 39 -17.53 -1.42 -13.04
CA ALA A 39 -18.84 -0.90 -13.33
C ALA A 39 -19.02 -0.86 -14.85
N THR A 40 -20.01 -1.58 -15.34
CA THR A 40 -20.50 -1.48 -16.71
C THR A 40 -21.81 -0.68 -16.72
N PHE A 41 -22.42 -0.50 -17.89
CA PHE A 41 -23.72 0.18 -17.97
C PHE A 41 -24.82 -0.56 -17.19
N ASP A 42 -24.74 -1.90 -17.12
CA ASP A 42 -25.80 -2.75 -16.58
C ASP A 42 -25.41 -3.51 -15.30
N SER A 43 -24.13 -3.56 -14.93
CA SER A 43 -23.65 -4.33 -13.78
C SER A 43 -22.55 -3.63 -12.98
N ILE A 44 -22.48 -3.97 -11.70
CA ILE A 44 -21.33 -3.69 -10.84
C ILE A 44 -20.86 -5.02 -10.25
N ASP A 45 -19.67 -5.45 -10.63
CA ASP A 45 -19.14 -6.77 -10.29
C ASP A 45 -17.89 -6.64 -9.42
N LYS A 46 -17.73 -7.59 -8.47
CA LYS A 46 -16.54 -7.67 -7.63
C LYS A 46 -15.37 -8.25 -8.42
N LEU A 47 -14.20 -7.64 -8.29
CA LEU A 47 -12.95 -8.15 -8.87
C LEU A 47 -12.27 -9.12 -7.90
N LEU A 48 -12.35 -10.42 -8.22
CA LEU A 48 -11.86 -11.51 -7.37
C LEU A 48 -10.39 -11.88 -7.59
N HIS A 49 -9.71 -11.26 -8.56
CA HIS A 49 -8.31 -11.59 -8.83
C HIS A 49 -7.42 -11.21 -7.64
N LYS A 50 -6.45 -12.07 -7.31
CA LYS A 50 -5.46 -11.78 -6.26
C LYS A 50 -4.65 -10.55 -6.64
N VAL A 51 -4.47 -9.63 -5.69
CA VAL A 51 -3.52 -8.51 -5.79
C VAL A 51 -2.31 -8.87 -4.94
N ASN A 52 -1.12 -8.79 -5.53
CA ASN A 52 0.13 -9.01 -4.79
C ASN A 52 0.50 -7.75 -4.02
N TYR A 53 0.89 -7.92 -2.75
CA TYR A 53 1.39 -6.86 -1.90
C TYR A 53 2.51 -7.39 -1.00
N ASN A 54 3.35 -6.47 -0.50
CA ASN A 54 4.56 -6.79 0.24
C ASN A 54 4.44 -6.35 1.70
N ASP A 55 5.25 -6.96 2.58
CA ASP A 55 5.34 -6.53 4.00
C ASP A 55 5.97 -5.13 4.13
N LEU A 56 6.89 -4.79 3.23
CA LEU A 56 7.53 -3.48 3.15
C LEU A 56 7.10 -2.76 1.87
N LEU A 57 6.60 -1.55 2.05
CA LEU A 57 6.20 -0.64 0.98
C LEU A 57 7.21 0.50 0.91
N ASN A 58 7.95 0.58 -0.19
CA ASN A 58 8.81 1.72 -0.49
C ASN A 58 8.07 2.70 -1.41
N VAL A 59 7.81 3.91 -0.92
CA VAL A 59 7.06 4.92 -1.68
C VAL A 59 7.93 5.98 -2.37
N THR A 60 9.26 5.82 -2.33
CA THR A 60 10.24 6.79 -2.85
C THR A 60 9.91 7.22 -4.29
N SER A 61 9.73 6.26 -5.20
CA SER A 61 9.44 6.51 -6.63
C SER A 61 8.12 7.26 -6.93
N TYR A 62 7.25 7.42 -5.93
CA TYR A 62 5.99 8.15 -6.05
C TYR A 62 6.06 9.57 -5.48
N MET A 63 7.19 9.95 -4.87
CA MET A 63 7.38 11.26 -4.26
C MET A 63 7.64 12.36 -5.31
N THR A 64 7.18 13.57 -5.03
CA THR A 64 7.44 14.75 -5.86
C THR A 64 8.93 15.09 -5.91
N SER A 65 9.65 14.94 -4.78
CA SER A 65 11.09 15.22 -4.68
C SER A 65 11.92 14.42 -5.68
N ASP A 66 11.56 13.15 -5.88
CA ASP A 66 12.31 12.23 -6.73
C ASP A 66 12.30 12.64 -8.20
N LEU A 67 11.26 13.36 -8.65
CA LEU A 67 11.16 13.86 -10.02
C LEU A 67 12.19 14.96 -10.32
N PHE A 68 12.62 15.70 -9.30
CA PHE A 68 13.53 16.85 -9.47
C PHE A 68 15.00 16.49 -9.16
N THR A 69 15.26 15.36 -8.50
CA THR A 69 16.62 14.93 -8.09
C THR A 69 17.32 13.99 -9.07
N ALA A 70 16.71 13.64 -10.21
CA ALA A 70 17.28 12.69 -11.17
C ALA A 70 18.67 13.08 -11.73
N ASN A 71 19.04 14.37 -11.63
CA ASN A 71 20.32 14.90 -12.12
C ASN A 71 21.43 14.96 -11.06
N ASP A 72 21.15 14.70 -9.78
CA ASP A 72 22.13 14.85 -8.70
C ASP A 72 22.16 13.59 -7.81
N LYS A 73 23.00 12.63 -8.19
CA LYS A 73 23.12 11.31 -7.52
C LYS A 73 23.73 11.37 -6.11
N SER A 74 24.12 12.55 -5.64
CA SER A 74 24.96 12.72 -4.45
C SER A 74 24.20 12.84 -3.12
N GLN A 75 22.87 13.04 -3.12
CA GLN A 75 22.09 13.33 -1.89
C GLN A 75 21.04 12.28 -1.50
N ASN A 76 20.94 11.14 -2.20
CA ASN A 76 19.78 10.25 -2.13
C ASN A 76 19.82 9.12 -1.07
N ILE A 77 20.88 8.99 -0.28
CA ILE A 77 21.00 7.86 0.66
C ILE A 77 20.09 8.04 1.88
N ASN A 78 19.91 9.28 2.36
CA ASN A 78 19.14 9.56 3.59
C ASN A 78 17.63 9.76 3.35
N SER A 79 17.16 9.99 2.12
CA SER A 79 15.72 10.06 1.81
C SER A 79 15.07 8.68 1.73
N SER A 80 15.85 7.67 1.32
CA SER A 80 15.37 6.32 1.01
C SER A 80 14.78 5.57 2.21
N THR A 81 15.31 5.77 3.42
CA THR A 81 14.82 5.11 4.64
C THR A 81 13.60 5.82 5.25
N ASN A 82 13.40 7.10 4.95
CA ASN A 82 12.25 7.88 5.40
C ASN A 82 10.97 7.61 4.60
N ASN A 83 11.06 6.81 3.53
CA ASN A 83 9.96 6.51 2.63
C ASN A 83 9.53 5.03 2.70
N LEU A 84 9.92 4.33 3.76
CA LEU A 84 9.54 2.94 4.00
C LEU A 84 8.34 2.87 4.94
N TYR A 85 7.41 1.99 4.61
CA TYR A 85 6.31 1.62 5.48
C TYR A 85 6.27 0.11 5.66
N LYS A 86 5.80 -0.32 6.83
CA LYS A 86 5.62 -1.71 7.19
C LYS A 86 4.15 -2.03 7.35
N LEU A 87 3.71 -3.11 6.73
CA LEU A 87 2.35 -3.61 6.82
C LEU A 87 2.07 -4.08 8.25
N TYR A 88 0.96 -3.64 8.81
CA TYR A 88 0.53 -4.05 10.15
C TYR A 88 -0.93 -4.52 10.20
N ALA A 89 -1.75 -4.22 9.20
CA ALA A 89 -3.07 -4.81 9.07
C ALA A 89 -3.51 -5.01 7.62
N VAL A 90 -4.25 -6.09 7.39
CA VAL A 90 -4.92 -6.41 6.13
C VAL A 90 -6.38 -6.66 6.44
N ILE A 91 -7.26 -5.89 5.81
CA ILE A 91 -8.70 -6.15 5.84
C ILE A 91 -9.04 -6.98 4.61
N ASN A 92 -9.67 -8.12 4.82
CA ASN A 92 -10.13 -9.01 3.77
C ASN A 92 -11.65 -8.87 3.61
N HIS A 93 -12.13 -9.03 2.38
CA HIS A 93 -13.56 -9.14 2.09
C HIS A 93 -13.80 -10.39 1.25
N ILE A 94 -14.38 -11.42 1.85
CA ILE A 94 -14.79 -12.64 1.14
C ILE A 94 -16.25 -12.53 0.67
N GLY A 95 -16.60 -13.28 -0.37
CA GLY A 95 -17.92 -13.26 -1.00
C GLY A 95 -17.84 -12.91 -2.49
N ASP A 96 -18.84 -13.34 -3.25
CA ASP A 96 -18.82 -13.28 -4.72
C ASP A 96 -19.22 -11.91 -5.29
N ASN A 97 -19.84 -11.05 -4.49
CA ASN A 97 -20.33 -9.74 -4.93
C ASN A 97 -19.95 -8.64 -3.94
N LEU A 98 -20.31 -7.39 -4.26
CA LEU A 98 -19.98 -6.21 -3.47
C LEU A 98 -21.01 -5.88 -2.38
N ASN A 99 -22.23 -6.41 -2.51
CA ASN A 99 -23.37 -6.09 -1.65
C ASN A 99 -23.51 -7.06 -0.47
N SER A 100 -22.87 -8.22 -0.54
CA SER A 100 -22.82 -9.22 0.51
C SER A 100 -21.45 -9.86 0.60
N GLY A 101 -21.11 -10.32 1.78
CA GLY A 101 -19.83 -10.92 2.06
C GLY A 101 -19.53 -10.90 3.55
N HIS A 102 -18.28 -11.22 3.89
CA HIS A 102 -17.80 -11.20 5.27
C HIS A 102 -16.45 -10.50 5.34
N TYR A 103 -16.30 -9.66 6.35
CA TYR A 103 -15.07 -8.92 6.62
C TYR A 103 -14.35 -9.53 7.81
N TYR A 104 -13.06 -9.73 7.66
CA TYR A 104 -12.17 -10.13 8.74
C TYR A 104 -10.79 -9.51 8.50
N SER A 105 -9.90 -9.65 9.47
CA SER A 105 -8.61 -8.98 9.39
C SER A 105 -7.43 -9.87 9.76
N TYR A 106 -6.29 -9.60 9.14
CA TYR A 106 -4.99 -9.98 9.68
C TYR A 106 -4.38 -8.78 10.37
N ILE A 107 -3.96 -8.93 11.63
CA ILE A 107 -3.34 -7.87 12.44
C ILE A 107 -1.97 -8.32 12.90
N ARG A 108 -1.00 -7.41 12.83
CA ARG A 108 0.35 -7.60 13.35
C ARG A 108 0.45 -7.01 14.75
N SER A 109 0.89 -7.81 15.70
CA SER A 109 1.19 -7.37 17.06
C SER A 109 2.54 -6.63 17.15
N SER A 110 2.76 -5.97 18.29
CA SER A 110 4.01 -5.25 18.57
C SER A 110 5.26 -6.13 18.56
N ASP A 111 5.13 -7.43 18.85
CA ASP A 111 6.20 -8.42 18.76
C ASP A 111 6.35 -9.03 17.34
N ASN A 112 5.80 -8.37 16.32
CA ASN A 112 5.86 -8.73 14.90
C ASN A 112 5.18 -10.05 14.51
N ARG A 113 4.33 -10.64 15.37
CA ARG A 113 3.52 -11.82 15.04
C ARG A 113 2.22 -11.44 14.34
N TRP A 114 1.70 -12.35 13.52
CA TRP A 114 0.46 -12.14 12.78
C TRP A 114 -0.68 -12.93 13.41
N PHE A 115 -1.86 -12.31 13.43
CA PHE A 115 -3.09 -12.91 13.92
C PHE A 115 -4.20 -12.72 12.91
N LEU A 116 -4.95 -13.80 12.64
CA LEU A 116 -6.28 -13.72 12.06
C LEU A 116 -7.25 -13.29 13.16
N VAL A 117 -8.05 -12.27 12.88
CA VAL A 117 -9.14 -11.79 13.73
C VAL A 117 -10.41 -11.83 12.89
N ASP A 118 -11.27 -12.80 13.21
CA ASP A 118 -12.53 -13.11 12.53
C ASP A 118 -13.64 -13.17 13.59
N ASP A 119 -14.41 -12.08 13.68
CA ASP A 119 -15.41 -11.86 14.72
C ASP A 119 -14.89 -12.14 16.15
N ALA A 120 -15.40 -13.19 16.80
CA ALA A 120 -14.99 -13.60 18.14
C ALA A 120 -13.75 -14.53 18.14
N HIS A 121 -13.27 -14.92 16.96
CA HIS A 121 -12.16 -15.85 16.81
C HIS A 121 -10.86 -15.11 16.51
N CYS A 122 -9.82 -15.40 17.29
CA CYS A 122 -8.50 -14.85 17.09
C CYS A 122 -7.47 -15.98 17.16
N GLN A 123 -6.65 -16.10 16.11
CA GLN A 123 -5.63 -17.16 16.03
C GLN A 123 -4.34 -16.65 15.41
N HIS A 124 -3.22 -17.23 15.82
CA HIS A 124 -1.92 -16.93 15.25
C HIS A 124 -1.79 -17.51 13.83
N VAL A 125 -1.22 -16.74 12.91
CA VAL A 125 -1.03 -17.14 11.51
C VAL A 125 0.37 -16.79 11.02
N SER A 126 0.78 -17.39 9.91
CA SER A 126 2.08 -17.11 9.30
C SER A 126 2.05 -15.83 8.46
N SER A 127 3.18 -15.12 8.34
CA SER A 127 3.28 -13.99 7.40
C SER A 127 3.02 -14.40 5.95
N ASN A 128 3.40 -15.63 5.57
CA ASN A 128 3.18 -16.15 4.23
C ASN A 128 1.69 -16.30 3.90
N GLU A 129 0.88 -16.74 4.87
CA GLU A 129 -0.58 -16.82 4.74
C GLU A 129 -1.19 -15.44 4.51
N VAL A 130 -0.77 -14.46 5.32
CA VAL A 130 -1.21 -13.06 5.18
C VAL A 130 -0.86 -12.53 3.79
N LEU A 131 0.43 -12.48 3.43
CA LEU A 131 0.91 -11.85 2.20
C LEU A 131 0.41 -12.51 0.91
N ASN A 132 -0.03 -13.78 0.98
CA ASN A 132 -0.55 -14.49 -0.17
C ASN A 132 -2.08 -14.53 -0.26
N HIS A 133 -2.79 -13.89 0.68
CA HIS A 133 -4.23 -13.95 0.75
C HIS A 133 -4.92 -13.25 -0.45
N PRO A 134 -5.84 -13.93 -1.18
CA PRO A 134 -6.45 -13.38 -2.39
C PRO A 134 -7.44 -12.24 -2.12
N ASP A 135 -8.13 -12.29 -0.98
CA ASP A 135 -9.26 -11.40 -0.64
C ASP A 135 -8.86 -10.08 0.04
N ALA A 136 -7.57 -9.74 0.06
CA ALA A 136 -7.09 -8.49 0.64
C ALA A 136 -7.81 -7.31 -0.03
N PHE A 137 -8.55 -6.53 0.75
CA PHE A 137 -9.38 -5.42 0.31
C PHE A 137 -8.78 -4.07 0.68
N MET A 138 -8.19 -3.98 1.88
CA MET A 138 -7.54 -2.79 2.39
C MET A 138 -6.23 -3.14 3.10
N LEU A 139 -5.18 -2.35 2.86
CA LEU A 139 -3.88 -2.51 3.52
C LEU A 139 -3.56 -1.32 4.39
N PHE A 140 -3.09 -1.57 5.61
CA PHE A 140 -2.68 -0.56 6.56
C PHE A 140 -1.18 -0.67 6.81
N HIS A 141 -0.49 0.42 6.54
CA HIS A 141 0.96 0.52 6.59
C HIS A 141 1.36 1.64 7.54
N ALA A 142 2.32 1.38 8.42
CA ALA A 142 2.89 2.36 9.33
C ALA A 142 4.30 2.74 8.90
N LYS A 143 4.62 4.02 8.98
CA LYS A 143 5.94 4.55 8.58
C LYS A 143 7.03 3.92 9.45
N VAL A 144 8.07 3.43 8.81
CA VAL A 144 9.27 2.92 9.49
C VAL A 144 10.17 4.10 9.77
N TYR A 145 10.32 4.44 11.04
CA TYR A 145 11.32 5.41 11.47
C TYR A 145 12.60 4.66 11.79
N PRO A 146 13.75 5.03 11.20
CA PRO A 146 15.04 4.54 11.66
C PRO A 146 15.16 4.88 13.15
N THR A 147 15.09 3.88 14.01
CA THR A 147 15.29 4.10 15.43
C THR A 147 16.77 4.43 15.63
N SER A 148 17.07 5.58 16.24
CA SER A 148 18.43 5.96 16.64
C SER A 148 18.91 5.14 17.85
N ILE A 149 18.68 3.82 17.85
CA ILE A 149 19.06 2.91 18.93
C ILE A 149 19.75 1.66 18.34
N SER A 150 21.08 1.77 18.37
CA SER A 150 22.16 0.78 18.54
C SER A 150 22.43 -0.34 17.51
N MET A 151 23.57 -0.18 16.84
CA MET A 151 24.46 -1.22 16.29
C MET A 151 25.03 -2.22 17.34
N ASN A 152 24.35 -2.50 18.46
CA ASN A 152 24.92 -3.31 19.56
C ASN A 152 24.08 -4.55 19.94
N GLU A 153 23.63 -5.34 18.96
CA GLU A 153 23.08 -6.68 19.23
C GLU A 153 23.96 -7.83 18.70
N SER A 154 25.27 -7.60 18.54
CA SER A 154 26.23 -8.65 18.14
C SER A 154 27.18 -9.13 19.24
N PHE A 155 26.99 -8.75 20.51
CA PHE A 155 27.80 -9.30 21.62
C PHE A 155 27.03 -9.32 22.95
N GLN A 156 26.10 -10.26 23.17
CA GLN A 156 25.77 -10.78 24.52
C GLN A 156 25.05 -12.15 24.46
N GLN A 157 25.49 -13.07 23.59
CA GLN A 157 25.11 -14.48 23.71
C GLN A 157 26.29 -15.32 24.18
N GLN A 158 26.78 -15.02 25.39
CA GLN A 158 27.69 -15.89 26.15
C GLN A 158 27.64 -15.52 27.65
N LYS A 159 26.61 -15.99 28.35
CA LYS A 159 26.66 -16.41 29.78
C LYS A 159 25.23 -16.64 30.28
N ILE A 160 24.80 -17.91 30.31
CA ILE A 160 24.20 -18.49 31.51
C ILE A 160 24.60 -19.98 31.54
N THR A 161 25.66 -20.27 32.29
CA THR A 161 25.94 -21.57 32.93
C THR A 161 25.25 -21.59 34.30
N SER A 162 24.69 -22.76 34.68
CA SER A 162 24.28 -23.22 36.04
C SER A 162 23.32 -22.31 36.81
N PHE A 163 22.17 -22.77 37.28
CA PHE A 163 21.92 -23.94 38.14
C PHE A 163 20.62 -24.65 37.79
#